data_AF-A0A7K4RKR0-F1
#
_entry.id   AF-A0A7K4RKR0-F1
#
_cell.length_a   1.000
_cell.length_b   1.000
_cell.length_c   1.000
_cell.angle_alpha   90.00
_cell.angle_beta   90.00
_cell.angle_gamma   90.00
#
_symmetry.space_group_name_H-M   'P 1'
#
loop_
_entity.id
_entity.type
_entity.pdbx_description
1 polymer ?
#
loop_
_entity_poly.entity_id
_entity_poly.type
_entity_poly.pdbx_seq_one_letter_code
_entity_poly.pdbx_strand_id
1 'polypeptide(L)'
;AGISIESSFQFGWTPLMCAASVADSAVVRLLLDRGANACFEIDKYTVLMAACTAHTSEENILKTVELLLSRNADPNITCRKQMTPLMYAASRGYPQVVALLVAHGSHIDAQDENGYSALIWAAQCGHKSVIFKLLELGADKNLQTKDEKTAAELAKINKHSEIYSLLSLAANQLQGGCHETIKQEAIYKFLTAASDHRVGSYSTLDDMEVFLHGLGLEHIIGLLKEKAITLRQLLNMQKDELTEIGITNPRDQQTLLDATKELQVEEIRIEDLPEVVKVELSGDEFLKFLQKLNKECSKLIVPVQTVNNHLRENSHKIVLQWAPTESFIEVCKDLLCSIEKLGEEVTKLKDLV
;
A
#
# COMPACT_ATOMS: atom_id res chain seq x y z
N ALA A 1 -43.22 -2.36 12.64
CA ALA A 1 -42.68 -3.60 12.05
C ALA A 1 -41.43 -3.22 11.25
N GLY A 2 -40.27 -3.80 11.57
CA GLY A 2 -39.04 -3.57 10.81
C GLY A 2 -39.04 -4.37 9.51
N ILE A 3 -38.35 -3.87 8.50
CA ILE A 3 -38.08 -4.60 7.25
C ILE A 3 -37.05 -5.71 7.56
N SER A 4 -37.18 -6.89 6.95
CA SER A 4 -36.20 -7.98 7.12
C SER A 4 -34.86 -7.57 6.53
N ILE A 5 -33.76 -8.02 7.16
CA ILE A 5 -32.40 -7.69 6.70
C ILE A 5 -32.09 -8.23 5.30
N GLU A 6 -32.74 -9.33 4.92
CA GLU A 6 -32.67 -9.96 3.60
C GLU A 6 -33.93 -9.70 2.75
N SER A 7 -34.73 -8.69 3.08
CA SER A 7 -35.84 -8.30 2.20
C SER A 7 -35.31 -7.91 0.83
N SER A 8 -35.91 -8.44 -0.23
CA SER A 8 -35.61 -8.00 -1.60
C SER A 8 -36.48 -6.79 -1.98
N PHE A 9 -35.86 -5.71 -2.46
CA PHE A 9 -36.51 -4.56 -3.05
C PHE A 9 -36.76 -4.77 -4.56
N GLN A 10 -37.07 -3.69 -5.27
CA GLN A 10 -37.18 -3.70 -6.72
C GLN A 10 -35.89 -4.27 -7.35
N PHE A 11 -36.04 -5.10 -8.38
CA PHE A 11 -34.92 -5.79 -9.06
C PHE A 11 -34.17 -6.82 -8.20
N GLY A 12 -34.73 -7.23 -7.05
CA GLY A 12 -34.19 -8.31 -6.22
C GLY A 12 -33.02 -7.89 -5.32
N TRP A 13 -32.74 -6.60 -5.20
CA TRP A 13 -31.63 -6.09 -4.37
C TRP A 13 -31.98 -6.14 -2.88
N THR A 14 -31.01 -6.52 -2.05
CA THR A 14 -31.11 -6.43 -0.59
C THR A 14 -30.86 -4.99 -0.11
N PRO A 15 -31.28 -4.60 1.11
CA PRO A 15 -30.90 -3.33 1.73
C PRO A 15 -29.41 -3.08 1.71
N LEU A 16 -28.62 -4.14 1.94
CA LEU A 16 -27.17 -4.05 1.91
C LEU A 16 -26.65 -3.66 0.53
N MET A 17 -27.19 -4.28 -0.53
CA MET A 17 -26.79 -3.96 -1.90
C MET A 17 -27.15 -2.52 -2.29
N CYS A 18 -28.34 -2.04 -1.90
CA CYS A 18 -28.73 -0.65 -2.10
C CYS A 18 -27.78 0.31 -1.36
N ALA A 19 -27.47 0.04 -0.09
CA ALA A 19 -26.58 0.88 0.71
C ALA A 19 -25.14 0.87 0.15
N ALA A 20 -24.65 -0.28 -0.30
CA ALA A 20 -23.36 -0.41 -0.96
C ALA A 20 -23.30 0.36 -2.28
N SER A 21 -24.37 0.36 -3.09
CA SER A 21 -24.42 1.07 -4.38
C SER A 21 -24.27 2.60 -4.29
N VAL A 22 -24.52 3.16 -3.11
CA VAL A 22 -24.31 4.58 -2.80
C VAL A 22 -23.13 4.80 -1.85
N ALA A 23 -22.44 3.72 -1.46
CA ALA A 23 -21.33 3.68 -0.50
C ALA A 23 -21.62 4.43 0.82
N ASP A 24 -22.83 4.24 1.36
CA ASP A 24 -23.16 4.69 2.71
C ASP A 24 -22.57 3.70 3.73
N SER A 25 -21.31 3.94 4.10
CA SER A 25 -20.57 3.06 5.02
C SER A 25 -21.23 2.90 6.40
N ALA A 26 -22.00 3.89 6.87
CA ALA A 26 -22.70 3.82 8.15
C ALA A 26 -23.87 2.85 8.08
N VAL A 27 -24.68 2.93 7.01
CA VAL A 27 -25.78 2.01 6.78
C VAL A 27 -25.27 0.61 6.45
N VAL A 28 -24.23 0.48 5.62
CA VAL A 28 -23.61 -0.81 5.30
C VAL A 28 -23.13 -1.51 6.57
N ARG A 29 -22.43 -0.80 7.48
CA ARG A 29 -22.02 -1.33 8.78
C ARG A 29 -23.19 -1.79 9.62
N LEU A 30 -24.21 -0.95 9.75
CA LEU A 30 -25.41 -1.29 10.51
C LEU A 30 -26.08 -2.57 10.01
N LEU A 31 -26.16 -2.74 8.69
CA LEU A 31 -26.80 -3.90 8.07
C LEU A 31 -25.96 -5.17 8.25
N LEU A 32 -24.64 -5.07 8.05
CA LEU A 32 -23.71 -6.20 8.28
C LEU A 32 -23.67 -6.63 9.75
N ASP A 33 -23.72 -5.67 10.68
CA ASP A 33 -23.80 -5.96 12.12
C ASP A 33 -25.13 -6.63 12.51
N ARG A 34 -26.18 -6.44 11.70
CA ARG A 34 -27.47 -7.13 11.82
C ARG A 34 -27.55 -8.43 11.02
N GLY A 35 -26.43 -8.90 10.49
CA GLY A 35 -26.35 -10.20 9.81
C GLY A 35 -26.70 -10.17 8.33
N ALA A 36 -26.69 -9.00 7.67
CA ALA A 36 -26.81 -8.95 6.22
C ALA A 36 -25.68 -9.74 5.54
N ASN A 37 -26.00 -10.47 4.48
CA ASN A 37 -25.02 -11.26 3.75
C ASN A 37 -24.13 -10.40 2.84
N ALA A 38 -22.87 -10.17 3.23
CA ALA A 38 -21.87 -9.45 2.42
C ALA A 38 -21.57 -10.12 1.07
N CYS A 39 -21.75 -11.44 1.01
CA CYS A 39 -21.53 -12.26 -0.19
C CYS A 39 -22.78 -12.41 -1.04
N PHE A 40 -23.86 -11.66 -0.74
CA PHE A 40 -25.05 -11.67 -1.56
C PHE A 40 -24.71 -11.28 -3.00
N GLU A 41 -25.31 -12.00 -3.94
CA GLU A 41 -25.24 -11.69 -5.36
C GLU A 41 -26.59 -11.90 -6.01
N ILE A 42 -26.84 -11.11 -7.04
CA ILE A 42 -27.97 -11.30 -7.94
C ILE A 42 -27.45 -11.28 -9.36
N ASP A 43 -27.74 -12.32 -10.13
CA ASP A 43 -27.24 -12.47 -11.50
C ASP A 43 -25.71 -12.33 -11.62
N LYS A 44 -24.97 -12.88 -10.65
CA LYS A 44 -23.50 -12.76 -10.48
C LYS A 44 -22.99 -11.35 -10.18
N TYR A 45 -23.88 -10.39 -9.97
CA TYR A 45 -23.52 -9.04 -9.55
C TYR A 45 -23.53 -8.97 -8.02
N THR A 46 -22.36 -8.77 -7.42
CA THR A 46 -22.17 -8.85 -5.96
C THR A 46 -22.38 -7.50 -5.28
N VAL A 47 -22.59 -7.52 -3.96
CA VAL A 47 -22.58 -6.30 -3.13
C VAL A 47 -21.27 -5.53 -3.28
N LEU A 48 -20.14 -6.23 -3.37
CA LEU A 48 -18.82 -5.63 -3.55
C LEU A 48 -18.69 -4.89 -4.90
N MET A 49 -19.23 -5.46 -5.98
CA MET A 49 -19.29 -4.76 -7.27
C MET A 49 -20.17 -3.50 -7.17
N ALA A 50 -21.31 -3.58 -6.49
CA ALA A 50 -22.17 -2.42 -6.26
C ALA A 50 -21.40 -1.28 -5.56
N ALA A 51 -20.64 -1.59 -4.51
CA ALA A 51 -19.77 -0.62 -3.84
C ALA A 51 -18.74 0.00 -4.79
N CYS A 52 -18.06 -0.80 -5.62
CA CYS A 52 -17.06 -0.31 -6.57
C CYS A 52 -17.63 0.58 -7.69
N THR A 53 -18.95 0.53 -7.93
CA THR A 53 -19.63 1.35 -8.94
C THR A 53 -20.23 2.66 -8.39
N ALA A 54 -20.21 2.85 -7.06
CA ALA A 54 -20.88 3.96 -6.39
C ALA A 54 -20.33 5.32 -6.86
N HIS A 55 -21.21 6.33 -6.89
CA HIS A 55 -20.88 7.68 -7.35
C HIS A 55 -20.78 8.66 -6.17
N THR A 56 -19.74 8.51 -5.35
CA THR A 56 -19.47 9.37 -4.18
C THR A 56 -17.96 9.59 -4.02
N SER A 57 -17.52 10.16 -2.89
CA SER A 57 -16.09 10.30 -2.59
C SER A 57 -15.40 8.93 -2.50
N GLU A 58 -14.17 8.85 -3.03
CA GLU A 58 -13.38 7.62 -2.97
C GLU A 58 -13.19 7.12 -1.54
N GLU A 59 -13.07 8.01 -0.55
CA GLU A 59 -12.97 7.65 0.87
C GLU A 59 -14.17 6.83 1.37
N ASN A 60 -15.40 7.20 0.98
CA ASN A 60 -16.61 6.47 1.38
C ASN A 60 -16.70 5.11 0.69
N ILE A 61 -16.29 5.06 -0.57
CA ILE A 61 -16.21 3.81 -1.35
C ILE A 61 -15.16 2.90 -0.71
N LEU A 62 -13.98 3.41 -0.39
CA LEU A 62 -12.89 2.68 0.25
C LEU A 62 -13.33 2.06 1.58
N LYS A 63 -13.95 2.85 2.47
CA LYS A 63 -14.50 2.34 3.74
C LYS A 63 -15.56 1.26 3.55
N THR A 64 -16.39 1.41 2.53
CA THR A 64 -17.44 0.43 2.20
C THR A 64 -16.84 -0.87 1.68
N VAL A 65 -15.87 -0.78 0.77
CA VAL A 65 -15.15 -1.92 0.19
C VAL A 65 -14.36 -2.66 1.26
N GLU A 66 -13.59 -1.94 2.08
CA GLU A 66 -12.84 -2.51 3.21
C GLU A 66 -13.75 -3.29 4.15
N LEU A 67 -14.89 -2.71 4.51
CA LEU A 67 -15.87 -3.34 5.37
C LEU A 67 -16.46 -4.61 4.75
N LEU A 68 -16.79 -4.61 3.46
CA LEU A 68 -17.30 -5.81 2.77
C LEU A 68 -16.24 -6.92 2.70
N LEU A 69 -14.99 -6.58 2.40
CA LEU A 69 -13.86 -7.52 2.38
C LEU A 69 -13.61 -8.11 3.78
N SER A 70 -13.73 -7.30 4.84
CA SER A 70 -13.63 -7.77 6.24
C SER A 70 -14.74 -8.75 6.63
N ARG A 71 -15.84 -8.79 5.87
CA ARG A 71 -16.96 -9.73 6.02
C ARG A 71 -16.96 -10.80 4.94
N ASN A 72 -15.77 -11.20 4.49
CA ASN A 72 -15.52 -12.32 3.58
C ASN A 72 -16.08 -12.16 2.17
N ALA A 73 -16.39 -10.94 1.71
CA ALA A 73 -16.70 -10.73 0.30
C ALA A 73 -15.48 -11.09 -0.57
N ASP A 74 -15.68 -11.95 -1.58
CA ASP A 74 -14.61 -12.38 -2.48
C ASP A 74 -14.38 -11.34 -3.60
N PRO A 75 -13.16 -10.76 -3.70
CA PRO A 75 -12.85 -9.74 -4.70
C PRO A 75 -12.63 -10.29 -6.12
N ASN A 76 -12.69 -11.60 -6.32
CA ASN A 76 -12.46 -12.26 -7.62
C ASN A 76 -13.74 -12.79 -8.27
N ILE A 77 -14.90 -12.68 -7.63
CA ILE A 77 -16.18 -13.03 -8.26
C ILE A 77 -16.39 -12.15 -9.50
N THR A 78 -16.91 -12.76 -10.56
CA THR A 78 -17.11 -12.09 -11.84
C THR A 78 -18.60 -12.02 -12.19
N CYS A 79 -19.06 -10.89 -12.72
CA CYS A 79 -20.44 -10.77 -13.19
C CYS A 79 -20.66 -11.58 -14.49
N ARG A 80 -21.86 -11.54 -15.07
CA ARG A 80 -22.16 -12.25 -16.34
C ARG A 80 -21.21 -11.87 -17.49
N LYS A 81 -20.71 -10.64 -17.50
CA LYS A 81 -19.72 -10.15 -18.48
C LYS A 81 -18.28 -10.45 -18.10
N GLN A 82 -18.06 -11.30 -17.10
CA GLN A 82 -16.77 -11.59 -16.49
C GLN A 82 -16.07 -10.37 -15.86
N MET A 83 -16.78 -9.26 -15.61
CA MET A 83 -16.18 -8.11 -14.93
C MET A 83 -15.97 -8.40 -13.44
N THR A 84 -14.80 -8.04 -12.91
CA THR A 84 -14.43 -8.12 -11.50
C THR A 84 -14.68 -6.79 -10.77
N PRO A 85 -14.77 -6.78 -9.43
CA PRO A 85 -14.71 -5.55 -8.62
C PRO A 85 -13.53 -4.63 -8.98
N LEU A 86 -12.35 -5.21 -9.24
CA LEU A 86 -11.16 -4.45 -9.64
C LEU A 86 -11.36 -3.69 -10.96
N MET A 87 -12.00 -4.30 -11.95
CA MET A 87 -12.32 -3.64 -13.22
C MET A 87 -13.35 -2.51 -13.03
N TYR A 88 -14.35 -2.69 -12.17
CA TYR A 88 -15.29 -1.62 -11.82
C TYR A 88 -14.57 -0.44 -11.14
N ALA A 89 -13.73 -0.70 -10.13
CA ALA A 89 -12.96 0.36 -9.48
C ALA A 89 -12.02 1.09 -10.47
N ALA A 90 -11.41 0.33 -11.39
CA ALA A 90 -10.51 0.89 -12.40
C ALA A 90 -11.24 1.75 -13.44
N SER A 91 -12.38 1.30 -13.96
CA SER A 91 -13.23 2.06 -14.89
C SER A 91 -13.89 3.30 -14.27
N ARG A 92 -13.95 3.37 -12.93
CA ARG A 92 -14.45 4.53 -12.19
C ARG A 92 -13.37 5.49 -11.72
N GLY A 93 -12.10 5.10 -11.82
CA GLY A 93 -10.98 5.97 -11.47
C GLY A 93 -10.62 5.99 -9.98
N TYR A 94 -10.81 4.88 -9.25
CA TYR A 94 -10.55 4.79 -7.81
C TYR A 94 -9.21 4.08 -7.49
N PRO A 95 -8.06 4.79 -7.49
CA PRO A 95 -6.74 4.19 -7.26
C PRO A 95 -6.57 3.58 -5.86
N GLN A 96 -7.16 4.14 -4.82
CA GLN A 96 -7.07 3.60 -3.45
C GLN A 96 -7.87 2.31 -3.33
N VAL A 97 -9.06 2.26 -3.94
CA VAL A 97 -9.91 1.05 -3.97
C VAL A 97 -9.22 -0.05 -4.78
N VAL A 98 -8.58 0.29 -5.90
CA VAL A 98 -7.74 -0.64 -6.68
C VAL A 98 -6.62 -1.24 -5.83
N ALA A 99 -5.89 -0.41 -5.09
CA ALA A 99 -4.81 -0.87 -4.22
C ALA A 99 -5.32 -1.83 -3.14
N LEU A 100 -6.44 -1.48 -2.51
CA LEU A 100 -7.06 -2.32 -1.48
C LEU A 100 -7.50 -3.68 -2.05
N LEU A 101 -8.18 -3.69 -3.19
CA LEU A 101 -8.64 -4.93 -3.83
C LEU A 101 -7.47 -5.87 -4.17
N VAL A 102 -6.37 -5.34 -4.71
CA VAL A 102 -5.16 -6.12 -5.00
C VAL A 102 -4.50 -6.63 -3.71
N ALA A 103 -4.45 -5.81 -2.65
CA ALA A 103 -3.95 -6.24 -1.35
C ALA A 103 -4.79 -7.39 -0.74
N HIS A 104 -6.08 -7.46 -1.08
CA HIS A 104 -6.98 -8.55 -0.71
C HIS A 104 -7.03 -9.70 -1.74
N GLY A 105 -6.05 -9.78 -2.65
CA GLY A 105 -5.87 -10.92 -3.54
C GLY A 105 -6.65 -10.86 -4.84
N SER A 106 -7.09 -9.68 -5.30
CA SER A 106 -7.63 -9.54 -6.66
C SER A 106 -6.62 -9.97 -7.73
N HIS A 107 -7.09 -10.74 -8.71
CA HIS A 107 -6.32 -11.08 -9.89
C HIS A 107 -6.13 -9.86 -10.80
N ILE A 108 -4.96 -9.21 -10.70
CA ILE A 108 -4.67 -7.92 -11.34
C ILE A 108 -4.82 -7.93 -12.87
N ASP A 109 -4.50 -9.07 -13.49
CA ASP A 109 -4.49 -9.28 -14.94
C ASP A 109 -5.71 -10.08 -15.43
N ALA A 110 -6.73 -10.29 -14.59
CA ALA A 110 -7.99 -10.88 -15.05
C ALA A 110 -8.58 -10.05 -16.19
N GLN A 111 -9.25 -10.73 -17.14
CA GLN A 111 -9.88 -10.10 -18.29
C GLN A 111 -11.36 -10.43 -18.33
N ASP A 112 -12.17 -9.44 -18.71
CA ASP A 112 -13.61 -9.62 -18.91
C ASP A 112 -13.93 -10.39 -20.20
N GLU A 113 -15.22 -10.53 -20.52
CA GLU A 113 -15.67 -11.27 -21.69
C GLU A 113 -15.15 -10.71 -23.04
N ASN A 114 -14.65 -9.48 -23.07
CA ASN A 114 -14.10 -8.81 -24.25
C ASN A 114 -12.57 -8.70 -24.20
N GLY A 115 -11.92 -9.31 -23.21
CA GLY A 115 -10.47 -9.23 -23.04
C GLY A 115 -10.01 -7.93 -22.34
N TYR A 116 -10.89 -7.18 -21.69
CA TYR A 116 -10.48 -5.97 -20.99
C TYR A 116 -10.00 -6.32 -19.58
N SER A 117 -8.75 -6.01 -19.27
CA SER A 117 -8.23 -6.01 -17.90
C SER A 117 -8.54 -4.69 -17.19
N ALA A 118 -8.29 -4.63 -15.87
CA ALA A 118 -8.45 -3.39 -15.10
C ALA A 118 -7.63 -2.23 -15.68
N LEU A 119 -6.41 -2.49 -16.15
CA LEU A 119 -5.54 -1.48 -16.77
C LEU A 119 -6.12 -0.98 -18.10
N ILE A 120 -6.66 -1.90 -18.92
CA ILE A 120 -7.30 -1.55 -20.19
C ILE A 120 -8.55 -0.69 -19.95
N TRP A 121 -9.39 -1.06 -18.98
CA TRP A 121 -10.55 -0.25 -18.56
C TRP A 121 -10.14 1.16 -18.10
N ALA A 122 -9.12 1.27 -17.26
CA ALA A 122 -8.62 2.57 -16.80
C ALA A 122 -8.08 3.43 -17.97
N ALA A 123 -7.40 2.82 -18.93
CA ALA A 123 -6.87 3.50 -20.11
C ALA A 123 -7.98 3.96 -21.08
N GLN A 124 -9.01 3.15 -21.29
CA GLN A 124 -10.19 3.52 -22.07
C GLN A 124 -10.95 4.70 -21.44
N CYS A 125 -11.07 4.72 -20.11
CA CYS A 125 -11.80 5.76 -19.38
C CYS A 125 -10.96 7.01 -19.05
N GLY A 126 -9.65 6.98 -19.29
CA GLY A 126 -8.77 8.13 -19.08
C GLY A 126 -8.25 8.31 -17.65
N HIS A 127 -8.27 7.27 -16.82
CA HIS A 127 -7.92 7.35 -15.41
C HIS A 127 -6.42 7.14 -15.17
N LYS A 128 -5.65 8.22 -15.38
CA LYS A 128 -4.18 8.24 -15.24
C LYS A 128 -3.68 7.77 -13.85
N SER A 129 -4.35 8.19 -12.77
CA SER A 129 -3.98 7.81 -11.40
C SER A 129 -4.11 6.30 -11.15
N VAL A 130 -5.19 5.69 -11.67
CA VAL A 130 -5.40 4.24 -11.60
C VAL A 130 -4.35 3.50 -12.43
N ILE A 131 -4.02 4.00 -13.63
CA ILE A 131 -2.99 3.39 -14.48
C ILE A 131 -1.65 3.34 -13.76
N PHE A 132 -1.22 4.45 -13.14
CA PHE A 132 -0.01 4.45 -12.34
C PHE A 132 -0.07 3.42 -11.21
N LYS A 133 -1.18 3.37 -10.47
CA LYS A 133 -1.33 2.43 -9.35
C LYS A 133 -1.29 0.98 -9.83
N LEU A 134 -1.97 0.63 -10.93
CA LEU A 134 -1.97 -0.73 -11.48
C LEU A 134 -0.57 -1.13 -11.97
N LEU A 135 0.15 -0.23 -12.64
CA LEU A 135 1.53 -0.49 -13.07
C LEU A 135 2.49 -0.66 -11.89
N GLU A 136 2.33 0.15 -10.84
CA GLU A 136 3.09 0.02 -9.59
C GLU A 136 2.84 -1.34 -8.92
N LEU A 137 1.60 -1.85 -8.99
CA LEU A 137 1.19 -3.15 -8.47
C LEU A 137 1.54 -4.32 -9.42
N GLY A 138 2.15 -4.05 -10.57
CA GLY A 138 2.67 -5.07 -11.47
C GLY A 138 1.71 -5.55 -12.58
N ALA A 139 0.68 -4.78 -12.93
CA ALA A 139 -0.23 -5.12 -14.02
C ALA A 139 0.50 -5.22 -15.38
N ASP A 140 0.16 -6.21 -16.19
CA ASP A 140 0.73 -6.37 -17.52
C ASP A 140 0.08 -5.38 -18.53
N LYS A 141 0.88 -4.40 -18.95
CA LYS A 141 0.48 -3.41 -19.96
C LYS A 141 0.35 -3.94 -21.38
N ASN A 142 0.85 -5.15 -21.65
CA ASN A 142 0.87 -5.75 -22.99
C ASN A 142 -0.35 -6.63 -23.24
N LEU A 143 -1.23 -6.82 -22.26
CA LEU A 143 -2.50 -7.50 -22.46
C LEU A 143 -3.32 -6.82 -23.55
N GLN A 144 -4.01 -7.66 -24.31
CA GLN A 144 -4.82 -7.24 -25.45
C GLN A 144 -6.27 -7.65 -25.24
N THR A 145 -7.17 -6.79 -25.72
CA THR A 145 -8.58 -7.14 -25.87
C THR A 145 -8.75 -8.20 -26.97
N LYS A 146 -9.97 -8.73 -27.10
CA LYS A 146 -10.32 -9.63 -28.21
C LYS A 146 -10.19 -8.98 -29.59
N ASP A 147 -10.23 -7.64 -29.67
CA ASP A 147 -10.00 -6.87 -30.88
C ASP A 147 -8.50 -6.53 -31.08
N GLU A 148 -7.62 -7.25 -30.38
CA GLU A 148 -6.16 -7.10 -30.42
C GLU A 148 -5.68 -5.69 -30.02
N LYS A 149 -6.46 -4.99 -29.18
CA LYS A 149 -6.12 -3.64 -28.71
C LYS A 149 -5.43 -3.67 -27.36
N THR A 150 -4.27 -3.02 -27.27
CA THR A 150 -3.59 -2.75 -25.99
C THR A 150 -4.23 -1.57 -25.25
N ALA A 151 -3.92 -1.44 -23.96
CA ALA A 151 -4.32 -0.27 -23.16
C ALA A 151 -3.86 1.06 -23.80
N ALA A 152 -2.65 1.11 -24.37
CA ALA A 152 -2.14 2.29 -25.05
C ALA A 152 -2.98 2.65 -26.28
N GLU A 153 -3.31 1.67 -27.12
CA GLU A 153 -4.13 1.89 -28.31
C GLU A 153 -5.52 2.40 -27.97
N LEU A 154 -6.15 1.85 -26.93
CA LEU A 154 -7.45 2.32 -26.46
C LEU A 154 -7.39 3.73 -25.89
N ALA A 155 -6.34 4.09 -25.16
CA ALA A 155 -6.12 5.47 -24.72
C ALA A 155 -6.00 6.41 -25.93
N LYS A 156 -5.30 6.01 -27.00
CA LYS A 156 -5.18 6.80 -28.23
C LYS A 156 -6.52 6.96 -28.95
N ILE A 157 -7.28 5.88 -29.11
CA ILE A 157 -8.61 5.89 -29.75
C ILE A 157 -9.57 6.82 -28.98
N ASN A 158 -9.52 6.80 -27.65
CA ASN A 158 -10.36 7.63 -26.78
C ASN A 158 -9.77 9.03 -26.51
N LYS A 159 -8.70 9.43 -27.24
CA LYS A 159 -8.07 10.77 -27.17
C LYS A 159 -7.44 11.11 -25.81
N HIS A 160 -7.03 10.11 -25.04
CA HIS A 160 -6.24 10.27 -23.82
C HIS A 160 -4.74 10.32 -24.13
N SER A 161 -4.30 11.39 -24.80
CA SER A 161 -2.93 11.51 -25.35
C SER A 161 -1.83 11.36 -24.30
N GLU A 162 -2.02 11.89 -23.08
CA GLU A 162 -1.04 11.71 -22.00
C GLU A 162 -0.88 10.26 -21.57
N ILE A 163 -1.99 9.52 -21.51
CA ILE A 163 -1.99 8.10 -21.15
C ILE A 163 -1.39 7.27 -22.28
N TYR A 164 -1.73 7.60 -23.53
CA TYR A 164 -1.09 6.98 -24.68
C TYR A 164 0.42 7.18 -24.61
N SER A 165 0.90 8.40 -24.38
CA SER A 165 2.34 8.65 -24.21
C SER A 165 2.92 7.83 -23.06
N LEU A 166 2.28 7.80 -21.90
CA LEU A 166 2.74 7.02 -20.74
C LEU A 166 2.88 5.52 -21.04
N LEU A 167 1.88 4.93 -21.70
CA LEU A 167 1.85 3.50 -22.00
C LEU A 167 2.68 3.14 -23.24
N SER A 168 2.77 4.05 -24.22
CA SER A 168 3.50 3.89 -25.49
C SER A 168 4.98 4.18 -25.37
N LEU A 169 5.40 5.12 -24.51
CA LEU A 169 6.83 5.34 -24.18
C LEU A 169 7.44 4.10 -23.53
N ALA A 170 6.61 3.30 -22.86
CA ALA A 170 7.06 2.06 -22.28
C ALA A 170 7.17 0.93 -23.33
N ALA A 171 6.79 1.15 -24.59
CA ALA A 171 6.83 0.16 -25.68
C ALA A 171 7.99 0.37 -26.67
N ASN A 172 8.66 1.52 -26.68
CA ASN A 172 9.82 1.79 -27.54
C ASN A 172 10.81 2.70 -26.79
N GLN A 173 12.07 2.26 -26.61
CA GLN A 173 13.23 2.96 -25.99
C GLN A 173 13.42 2.74 -24.46
N LEU A 174 14.54 2.29 -23.88
CA LEU A 174 15.89 1.89 -24.33
C LEU A 174 16.39 2.47 -25.65
N GLN A 175 16.38 3.80 -25.78
CA GLN A 175 17.39 4.58 -26.52
C GLN A 175 17.10 6.08 -26.40
N GLY A 176 17.78 6.68 -25.42
CA GLY A 176 18.29 8.06 -25.50
C GLY A 176 17.26 9.20 -25.53
N GLY A 177 17.04 9.83 -24.37
CA GLY A 177 16.80 11.28 -24.36
C GLY A 177 15.57 11.83 -23.64
N CYS A 178 14.89 11.08 -22.77
CA CYS A 178 13.85 11.64 -21.89
C CYS A 178 14.13 11.40 -20.40
N HIS A 179 15.40 11.28 -20.04
CA HIS A 179 15.82 11.00 -18.67
C HIS A 179 16.02 12.23 -17.77
N GLU A 180 16.02 13.46 -18.29
CA GLU A 180 16.46 14.60 -17.46
C GLU A 180 15.33 15.25 -16.66
N THR A 181 14.15 15.46 -17.26
CA THR A 181 13.08 16.27 -16.64
C THR A 181 12.17 15.48 -15.69
N ILE A 182 11.90 14.19 -15.98
CA ILE A 182 11.08 13.34 -15.09
C ILE A 182 11.90 12.85 -13.88
N LYS A 183 13.22 12.68 -14.02
CA LYS A 183 14.09 12.36 -12.88
C LYS A 183 14.07 13.46 -11.84
N GLN A 184 14.17 14.73 -12.23
CA GLN A 184 14.16 15.83 -11.28
C GLN A 184 12.82 15.99 -10.56
N GLU A 185 11.68 15.80 -11.25
CA GLU A 185 10.37 15.97 -10.61
C GLU A 185 9.98 14.76 -9.75
N ALA A 186 10.36 13.54 -10.13
CA ALA A 186 10.15 12.34 -9.33
C ALA A 186 11.09 12.31 -8.12
N ILE A 187 12.35 12.72 -8.26
CA ILE A 187 13.30 12.89 -7.15
C ILE A 187 12.85 14.03 -6.24
N TYR A 188 12.40 15.18 -6.78
CA TYR A 188 11.85 16.27 -5.97
C TYR A 188 10.57 15.86 -5.23
N LYS A 189 9.66 15.08 -5.87
CA LYS A 189 8.47 14.50 -5.22
C LYS A 189 8.81 13.42 -4.20
N PHE A 190 9.84 12.61 -4.43
CA PHE A 190 10.31 11.60 -3.49
C PHE A 190 10.97 12.26 -2.27
N LEU A 191 11.77 13.31 -2.49
CA LEU A 191 12.40 14.11 -1.44
C LEU A 191 11.40 14.96 -0.64
N THR A 192 10.34 15.48 -1.28
CA THR A 192 9.27 16.22 -0.59
C THR A 192 8.24 15.31 0.08
N ALA A 193 7.96 14.12 -0.46
CA ALA A 193 7.10 13.13 0.19
C ALA A 193 7.75 12.49 1.43
N ALA A 194 9.08 12.34 1.44
CA ALA A 194 9.83 11.93 2.62
C ALA A 194 9.92 13.02 3.70
N SER A 195 9.66 14.30 3.37
CA SER A 195 9.75 15.42 4.31
C SER A 195 8.43 15.84 4.96
N ASP A 196 7.27 15.38 4.49
CA ASP A 196 5.96 15.76 5.04
C ASP A 196 5.17 14.56 5.56
N HIS A 197 5.67 13.92 6.62
CA HIS A 197 4.81 13.20 7.56
C HIS A 197 4.01 14.21 8.42
N ARG A 198 3.06 14.90 7.80
CA ARG A 198 1.86 15.40 8.49
C ARG A 198 0.67 14.53 8.12
N VAL A 199 0.69 13.27 8.57
CA VAL A 199 -0.53 12.48 8.65
C VAL A 199 -1.18 12.81 9.99
N GLY A 200 -2.15 13.72 9.95
CA GLY A 200 -2.98 14.06 11.08
C GLY A 200 -3.97 12.95 11.40
N SER A 201 -3.94 12.52 12.67
CA SER A 201 -5.07 12.07 13.49
C SER A 201 -5.62 10.65 13.24
N TYR A 202 -5.26 9.68 14.08
CA TYR A 202 -5.97 9.38 15.34
C TYR A 202 -5.25 8.26 16.13
N SER A 203 -4.94 8.55 17.40
CA SER A 203 -4.51 7.63 18.48
C SER A 203 -3.38 6.65 18.16
N THR A 204 -2.23 7.16 17.74
CA THR A 204 -0.96 6.43 17.93
C THR A 204 -0.67 6.42 19.42
N LEU A 205 -0.39 5.25 20.01
CA LEU A 205 0.57 5.22 21.10
C LEU A 205 1.78 5.99 20.55
N ASP A 206 2.15 7.10 21.19
CA ASP A 206 3.17 8.01 20.70
C ASP A 206 4.39 7.15 20.32
N ASP A 207 4.91 7.20 19.08
CA ASP A 207 6.00 6.30 18.66
C ASP A 207 7.19 6.39 19.64
N MET A 208 7.32 7.54 20.29
CA MET A 208 8.22 7.83 21.40
C MET A 208 7.91 7.04 22.69
N GLU A 209 6.65 6.87 23.07
CA GLU A 209 6.24 6.05 24.21
C GLU A 209 6.60 4.58 24.01
N VAL A 210 6.32 4.01 22.83
CA VAL A 210 6.65 2.62 22.52
C VAL A 210 8.17 2.40 22.52
N PHE A 211 8.91 3.31 21.88
CA PHE A 211 10.37 3.27 21.84
C PHE A 211 10.99 3.32 23.24
N LEU A 212 10.55 4.26 24.08
CA LEU A 212 11.10 4.43 25.43
C LEU A 212 10.67 3.33 26.40
N HIS A 213 9.47 2.77 26.24
CA HIS A 213 9.06 1.57 26.96
C HIS A 213 9.98 0.37 26.62
N GLY A 214 10.33 0.19 25.35
CA GLY A 214 11.25 -0.87 24.92
C GLY A 214 12.66 -0.76 25.52
N LEU A 215 13.06 0.46 25.89
CA LEU A 215 14.34 0.75 26.53
C LEU A 215 14.27 0.83 28.07
N GLY A 216 13.07 0.72 28.66
CA GLY A 216 12.85 0.91 30.11
C GLY A 216 13.09 2.36 30.57
N LEU A 217 12.81 3.34 29.72
CA LEU A 217 13.04 4.76 29.92
C LEU A 217 11.73 5.57 30.00
N GLU A 218 10.69 5.00 30.60
CA GLU A 218 9.37 5.64 30.66
C GLU A 218 9.37 6.99 31.38
N HIS A 219 10.25 7.15 32.37
CA HIS A 219 10.35 8.37 33.18
C HIS A 219 10.78 9.60 32.38
N ILE A 220 11.33 9.43 31.17
CA ILE A 220 11.80 10.51 30.31
C ILE A 220 10.71 11.01 29.35
N ILE A 221 9.66 10.22 29.11
CA ILE A 221 8.55 10.55 28.20
C ILE A 221 7.94 11.92 28.53
N GLY A 222 7.68 12.19 29.81
CA GLY A 222 7.08 13.45 30.25
C GLY A 222 7.95 14.68 29.93
N LEU A 223 9.26 14.54 30.11
CA LEU A 223 10.24 15.59 29.83
C LEU A 223 10.34 15.89 28.32
N LEU A 224 10.30 14.86 27.48
CA LEU A 224 10.35 15.03 26.02
C LEU A 224 9.06 15.63 25.47
N LYS A 225 7.91 15.27 26.04
CA LYS A 225 6.61 15.87 25.69
C LYS A 225 6.54 17.35 26.08
N GLU A 226 7.05 17.71 27.26
CA GLU A 226 7.10 19.11 27.71
C GLU A 226 7.98 19.97 26.79
N LYS A 227 9.08 19.39 26.29
CA LYS A 227 10.00 20.06 25.35
C LYS A 227 9.63 19.89 23.87
N ALA A 228 8.48 19.28 23.58
CA ALA A 228 7.99 19.00 22.22
C ALA A 228 9.03 18.29 21.31
N ILE A 229 9.83 17.39 21.88
CA ILE A 229 10.85 16.63 21.16
C ILE A 229 10.20 15.44 20.47
N THR A 230 10.45 15.30 19.18
CA THR A 230 9.99 14.15 18.38
C THR A 230 10.98 12.99 18.47
N LEU A 231 10.51 11.75 18.24
CA LEU A 231 11.38 10.57 18.21
C LEU A 231 12.55 10.73 17.22
N ARG A 232 12.29 11.32 16.04
CA ARG A 232 13.32 11.61 15.04
C ARG A 232 14.39 12.59 15.55
N GLN A 233 14.00 13.59 16.32
CA GLN A 233 14.95 14.51 16.94
C GLN A 233 15.77 13.76 17.98
N LEU A 234 15.13 13.00 18.88
CA LEU A 234 15.78 12.22 19.93
C LEU A 234 16.86 11.26 19.37
N LEU A 235 16.55 10.56 18.28
CA LEU A 235 17.48 9.63 17.61
C LEU A 235 18.69 10.33 16.96
N ASN A 236 18.66 11.64 16.78
CA ASN A 236 19.78 12.40 16.21
C ASN A 236 20.55 13.22 17.25
N MET A 237 20.15 13.20 18.53
CA MET A 237 20.76 14.04 19.56
C MET A 237 22.11 13.49 20.01
N GLN A 238 23.06 14.40 20.20
CA GLN A 238 24.33 14.09 20.85
C GLN A 238 24.21 14.14 22.38
N LYS A 239 25.20 13.56 23.06
CA LYS A 239 25.22 13.48 24.53
C LYS A 239 25.08 14.85 25.22
N ASP A 240 25.67 15.88 24.63
CA ASP A 240 25.60 17.25 25.16
C ASP A 240 24.20 17.83 25.02
N GLU A 241 23.52 17.56 23.90
CA GLU A 241 22.15 17.98 23.65
C GLU A 241 21.15 17.21 24.53
N LEU A 242 21.38 15.91 24.78
CA LEU A 242 20.61 15.12 25.76
C LEU A 242 20.72 15.73 27.17
N THR A 243 21.88 16.29 27.52
CA THR A 243 22.10 16.98 28.79
C THR A 243 21.35 18.30 28.84
N GLU A 244 21.33 19.07 27.74
CA GLU A 244 20.62 20.35 27.61
C GLU A 244 19.09 20.19 27.67
N ILE A 245 18.57 19.07 27.17
CA ILE A 245 17.15 18.75 27.32
C ILE A 245 16.80 18.27 28.73
N GLY A 246 17.77 17.97 29.59
CA GLY A 246 17.55 17.62 31.00
C GLY A 246 17.63 16.13 31.31
N ILE A 247 18.02 15.29 30.34
CA ILE A 247 18.38 13.89 30.58
C ILE A 247 19.82 13.89 31.13
N THR A 248 19.95 13.99 32.45
CA THR A 248 21.26 14.12 33.12
C THR A 248 21.82 12.79 33.65
N ASN A 249 21.00 11.73 33.65
CA ASN A 249 21.43 10.40 34.09
C ASN A 249 22.35 9.77 33.03
N PRO A 250 23.63 9.49 33.34
CA PRO A 250 24.56 8.94 32.37
C PRO A 250 24.19 7.53 31.89
N ARG A 251 23.43 6.76 32.68
CA ARG A 251 22.94 5.44 32.26
C ARG A 251 21.88 5.59 31.16
N ASP A 252 20.90 6.47 31.36
CA ASP A 252 19.81 6.68 30.41
C ASP A 252 20.32 7.29 29.11
N GLN A 253 21.27 8.23 29.20
CA GLN A 253 21.98 8.77 28.04
C GLN A 253 22.69 7.67 27.25
N GLN A 254 23.40 6.77 27.95
CA GLN A 254 24.13 5.69 27.30
C GLN A 254 23.18 4.69 26.63
N THR A 255 22.08 4.32 27.31
CA THR A 255 21.05 3.44 26.75
C THR A 255 20.40 4.03 25.50
N LEU A 256 20.10 5.33 25.49
CA LEU A 256 19.60 6.02 24.29
C LEU A 256 20.64 6.03 23.18
N LEU A 257 21.88 6.38 23.48
CA LEU A 257 22.96 6.43 22.47
C LEU A 257 23.27 5.05 21.88
N ASP A 258 23.22 4.00 22.69
CA ASP A 258 23.45 2.63 22.24
C ASP A 258 22.27 2.13 21.40
N ALA A 259 21.02 2.38 21.82
CA ALA A 259 19.84 2.10 21.01
C ALA A 259 19.83 2.88 19.69
N THR A 260 20.26 4.14 19.71
CA THR A 260 20.43 4.96 18.50
C THR A 260 21.49 4.36 17.59
N LYS A 261 22.63 3.89 18.11
CA LYS A 261 23.65 3.21 17.30
C LYS A 261 23.17 1.90 16.70
N GLU A 262 22.36 1.14 17.41
CA GLU A 262 21.74 -0.09 16.89
C GLU A 262 20.66 0.21 15.83
N LEU A 263 19.99 1.36 15.93
CA LEU A 263 18.98 1.83 14.98
C LEU A 263 19.53 2.64 13.81
N GLN A 264 20.80 3.08 13.88
CA GLN A 264 21.51 3.69 12.76
C GLN A 264 21.75 2.61 11.69
N VAL A 265 20.75 2.41 10.83
CA VAL A 265 20.99 1.96 9.47
C VAL A 265 21.92 3.00 8.85
N GLU A 266 23.08 2.59 8.34
CA GLU A 266 23.99 3.47 7.58
C GLU A 266 23.15 4.20 6.51
N GLU A 267 22.76 5.43 6.79
CA GLU A 267 22.06 6.28 5.84
C GLU A 267 23.13 6.74 4.86
N ILE A 268 23.37 5.93 3.83
CA ILE A 268 24.25 6.30 2.71
C ILE A 268 23.59 7.51 2.06
N ARG A 269 24.10 8.70 2.38
CA ARG A 269 23.78 9.90 1.62
C ARG A 269 24.30 9.65 0.21
N ILE A 270 23.46 9.89 -0.79
CA ILE A 270 23.81 9.70 -2.21
C ILE A 270 25.08 10.49 -2.58
N GLU A 271 25.34 11.56 -1.84
CA GLU A 271 26.51 12.46 -1.97
C GLU A 271 27.82 11.85 -1.43
N ASP A 272 27.72 10.85 -0.54
CA ASP A 272 28.84 10.14 0.09
C ASP A 272 29.19 8.82 -0.62
N LEU A 273 28.49 8.46 -1.71
CA LEU A 273 28.98 7.41 -2.61
C LEU A 273 30.32 7.90 -3.19
N PRO A 274 31.41 7.12 -3.06
CA PRO A 274 32.67 7.49 -3.67
C PRO A 274 32.41 7.73 -5.15
N GLU A 275 32.87 8.89 -5.66
CA GLU A 275 32.77 9.31 -7.05
C GLU A 275 32.69 8.08 -7.94
N VAL A 276 31.53 7.84 -8.56
CA VAL A 276 31.17 6.61 -9.27
C VAL A 276 32.16 6.42 -10.43
N VAL A 277 33.34 5.90 -10.10
CA VAL A 277 34.46 5.68 -10.99
C VAL A 277 34.23 4.28 -11.55
N LYS A 278 33.66 4.28 -12.75
CA LYS A 278 33.90 3.26 -13.77
C LYS A 278 33.75 1.82 -13.29
N VAL A 279 32.55 1.44 -12.89
CA VAL A 279 32.15 0.04 -13.06
C VAL A 279 31.28 -0.01 -14.31
N GLU A 280 31.80 -0.63 -15.37
CA GLU A 280 31.08 -0.94 -16.62
C GLU A 280 29.99 -1.99 -16.35
N LEU A 281 29.04 -1.69 -15.47
CA LEU A 281 27.81 -2.44 -15.36
C LEU A 281 26.93 -2.00 -16.52
N SER A 282 26.57 -2.95 -17.38
CA SER A 282 25.59 -2.68 -18.42
C SER A 282 24.31 -2.15 -17.75
N GLY A 283 23.74 -1.04 -18.23
CA GLY A 283 22.57 -0.41 -17.60
C GLY A 283 21.38 -1.36 -17.40
N ASP A 284 21.33 -2.45 -18.17
CA ASP A 284 20.35 -3.53 -18.05
C ASP A 284 20.56 -4.42 -16.82
N GLU A 285 21.79 -4.67 -16.37
CA GLU A 285 22.07 -5.46 -15.16
C GLU A 285 21.71 -4.69 -13.89
N PHE A 286 22.04 -3.39 -13.85
CA PHE A 286 21.66 -2.53 -12.73
C PHE A 286 20.14 -2.32 -12.65
N LEU A 287 19.46 -2.18 -13.80
CA LEU A 287 18.00 -2.08 -13.84
C LEU A 287 17.31 -3.37 -13.39
N LYS A 288 17.81 -4.55 -13.83
CA LYS A 288 17.32 -5.85 -13.35
C LYS A 288 17.53 -6.01 -11.85
N PHE A 289 18.68 -5.56 -11.34
CA PHE A 289 18.97 -5.55 -9.91
C PHE A 289 17.97 -4.68 -9.14
N LEU A 290 17.73 -3.44 -9.58
CA LEU A 290 16.75 -2.53 -8.92
C LEU A 290 15.31 -3.06 -9.00
N GLN A 291 14.90 -3.65 -10.11
CA GLN A 291 13.59 -4.29 -10.24
C GLN A 291 13.43 -5.48 -9.31
N LYS A 292 14.50 -6.29 -9.15
CA LYS A 292 14.52 -7.42 -8.22
C LYS A 292 14.48 -6.94 -6.77
N LEU A 293 15.24 -5.91 -6.42
CA LEU A 293 15.22 -5.28 -5.11
C LEU A 293 13.82 -4.73 -4.79
N ASN A 294 13.19 -3.99 -5.71
CA ASN A 294 11.84 -3.47 -5.54
C ASN A 294 10.79 -4.58 -5.38
N LYS A 295 10.95 -5.69 -6.11
CA LYS A 295 10.09 -6.87 -5.98
C LYS A 295 10.25 -7.57 -4.63
N GLU A 296 11.46 -7.65 -4.08
CA GLU A 296 11.67 -8.20 -2.74
C GLU A 296 11.19 -7.23 -1.65
N CYS A 297 11.35 -5.91 -1.84
CA CYS A 297 10.78 -4.89 -0.95
C CYS A 297 9.24 -4.90 -0.95
N SER A 298 8.59 -5.08 -2.10
CA SER A 298 7.12 -5.14 -2.16
C SER A 298 6.55 -6.40 -1.53
N LYS A 299 7.29 -7.51 -1.56
CA LYS A 299 6.94 -8.75 -0.83
C LYS A 299 7.03 -8.60 0.69
N LEU A 300 7.81 -7.65 1.21
CA LEU A 300 7.88 -7.35 2.65
C LEU A 300 6.65 -6.56 3.12
N ILE A 301 5.96 -5.83 2.24
CA ILE A 301 4.82 -4.99 2.59
C ILE A 301 3.69 -5.83 3.20
N VAL A 302 3.35 -6.96 2.56
CA VAL A 302 2.23 -7.81 2.99
C VAL A 302 2.50 -8.45 4.36
N PRO A 303 3.63 -9.14 4.60
CA PRO A 303 3.95 -9.67 5.93
C PRO A 303 4.09 -8.59 7.00
N VAL A 304 4.70 -7.43 6.72
CA VAL A 304 4.82 -6.32 7.68
C VAL A 304 3.43 -5.78 8.04
N GLN A 305 2.55 -5.58 7.07
CA GLN A 305 1.19 -5.13 7.31
C GLN A 305 0.36 -6.19 8.06
N THR A 306 0.52 -7.47 7.74
CA THR A 306 -0.12 -8.58 8.46
C THR A 306 0.37 -8.66 9.91
N VAL A 307 1.67 -8.52 10.16
CA VAL A 307 2.25 -8.46 11.51
C VAL A 307 1.73 -7.24 12.27
N ASN A 308 1.71 -6.07 11.64
CA ASN A 308 1.24 -4.83 12.26
C ASN A 308 -0.26 -4.92 12.61
N ASN A 309 -1.08 -5.49 11.74
CA ASN A 309 -2.50 -5.74 12.01
C ASN A 309 -2.70 -6.80 13.11
N HIS A 310 -1.91 -7.87 13.12
CA HIS A 310 -1.99 -8.91 14.16
C HIS A 310 -1.53 -8.40 15.54
N LEU A 311 -0.48 -7.56 15.59
CA LEU A 311 -0.04 -6.84 16.79
C LEU A 311 -1.11 -5.88 17.29
N ARG A 312 -1.82 -5.21 16.37
CA ARG A 312 -2.91 -4.27 16.68
C ARG A 312 -4.14 -4.96 17.28
N GLU A 313 -4.54 -6.12 16.75
CA GLU A 313 -5.72 -6.86 17.21
C GLU A 313 -5.48 -7.66 18.51
N ASN A 314 -4.24 -8.14 18.73
CA ASN A 314 -3.90 -9.03 19.85
C ASN A 314 -2.93 -8.42 20.88
N SER A 315 -2.71 -7.10 20.85
CA SER A 315 -1.78 -6.37 21.75
C SER A 315 -1.91 -6.77 23.23
N HIS A 316 -3.15 -6.88 23.73
CA HIS A 316 -3.46 -7.26 25.11
C HIS A 316 -3.20 -8.74 25.44
N LYS A 317 -3.20 -9.65 24.45
CA LYS A 317 -2.92 -11.08 24.63
C LYS A 317 -1.44 -11.39 24.57
N ILE A 318 -0.70 -10.72 23.69
CA ILE A 318 0.75 -10.91 23.53
C ILE A 318 1.51 -10.48 24.80
N VAL A 319 1.04 -9.43 25.47
CA VAL A 319 1.64 -8.93 26.72
C VAL A 319 1.37 -9.85 27.92
N LEU A 320 0.22 -10.54 27.95
CA LEU A 320 -0.24 -11.29 29.13
C LEU A 320 -0.09 -12.81 29.00
N GLN A 321 0.00 -13.34 27.80
CA GLN A 321 0.24 -14.76 27.51
C GLN A 321 1.24 -14.83 26.36
N TRP A 322 2.52 -15.02 26.68
CA TRP A 322 3.59 -15.32 25.72
C TRP A 322 3.41 -16.72 25.08
N ALA A 323 2.25 -16.99 24.49
CA ALA A 323 2.00 -18.16 23.66
C ALA A 323 1.77 -17.65 22.23
N PRO A 324 2.80 -17.68 21.37
CA PRO A 324 2.62 -17.32 19.97
C PRO A 324 1.63 -18.29 19.32
N THR A 325 0.62 -17.78 18.61
CA THR A 325 -0.18 -18.61 17.72
C THR A 325 0.70 -19.14 16.59
N GLU A 326 0.46 -20.38 16.17
CA GLU A 326 1.25 -21.05 15.11
C GLU A 326 1.28 -20.22 13.81
N SER A 327 0.18 -19.52 13.51
CA SER A 327 0.08 -18.57 12.39
C SER A 327 0.98 -17.34 12.52
N PHE A 328 1.18 -16.80 13.73
CA PHE A 328 2.05 -15.65 13.94
C PHE A 328 3.53 -16.02 13.78
N ILE A 329 3.91 -17.22 14.26
CA ILE A 329 5.25 -17.77 14.04
C ILE A 329 5.53 -17.92 12.55
N GLU A 330 4.55 -18.39 11.77
CA GLU A 330 4.69 -18.59 10.33
C GLU A 330 4.87 -17.27 9.58
N VAL A 331 4.08 -16.24 9.91
CA VAL A 331 4.24 -14.90 9.33
C VAL A 331 5.58 -14.27 9.73
N CYS A 332 6.04 -14.44 10.97
CA CYS A 332 7.37 -13.97 11.39
C CYS A 332 8.51 -14.72 10.67
N LYS A 333 8.36 -16.02 10.39
CA LYS A 333 9.32 -16.78 9.59
C LYS A 333 9.36 -16.30 8.15
N ASP A 334 8.20 -16.02 7.55
CA ASP A 334 8.13 -15.47 6.20
C ASP A 334 8.76 -14.07 6.12
N LEU A 335 8.55 -13.24 7.14
CA LEU A 335 9.20 -11.94 7.28
C LEU A 335 10.73 -12.08 7.37
N LEU A 336 11.23 -12.96 8.25
CA LEU A 336 12.67 -13.21 8.41
C LEU A 336 13.30 -13.73 7.12
N CYS A 337 12.65 -14.68 6.44
CA CYS A 337 13.10 -15.20 5.15
C CYS A 337 13.15 -14.11 4.07
N SER A 338 12.21 -13.17 4.11
CA SER A 338 12.15 -12.04 3.18
C SER A 338 13.22 -10.99 3.49
N ILE A 339 13.51 -10.75 4.78
CA ILE A 339 14.61 -9.89 5.23
C ILE A 339 15.97 -10.50 4.89
N GLU A 340 16.16 -11.81 5.05
CA GLU A 340 17.40 -12.50 4.67
C GLU A 340 17.65 -12.40 3.16
N LYS A 341 16.62 -12.62 2.34
CA LYS A 341 16.72 -12.44 0.88
C LYS A 341 17.01 -10.99 0.49
N LEU A 342 16.40 -10.03 1.18
CA LEU A 342 16.71 -8.62 0.97
C LEU A 342 18.16 -8.33 1.38
N GLY A 343 18.61 -8.88 2.49
CA GLY A 343 19.99 -8.80 2.96
C GLY A 343 20.98 -9.35 1.95
N GLU A 344 20.70 -10.51 1.33
CA GLU A 344 21.52 -11.08 0.27
C GLU A 344 21.61 -10.19 -0.98
N GLU A 345 20.50 -9.53 -1.35
CA GLU A 345 20.50 -8.58 -2.48
C GLU A 345 21.23 -7.28 -2.10
N VAL A 346 21.14 -6.83 -0.85
CA VAL A 346 21.91 -5.68 -0.34
C VAL A 346 23.39 -5.99 -0.22
N THR A 347 23.80 -7.22 0.11
CA THR A 347 25.22 -7.62 0.07
C THR A 347 25.74 -7.67 -1.35
N LYS A 348 24.94 -8.13 -2.33
CA LYS A 348 25.30 -8.05 -3.75
C LYS A 348 25.47 -6.60 -4.21
N LEU A 349 24.69 -5.67 -3.66
CA LEU A 349 24.89 -4.24 -3.87
C LEU A 349 26.23 -3.76 -3.30
N LYS A 350 26.61 -4.20 -2.09
CA LYS A 350 27.90 -3.86 -1.47
C LYS A 350 29.10 -4.45 -2.22
N ASP A 351 28.93 -5.58 -2.92
CA ASP A 351 29.98 -6.17 -3.77
C ASP A 351 30.09 -5.50 -5.16
N LEU A 352 29.10 -4.67 -5.53
CA LEU A 352 29.03 -3.93 -6.81
C LEU A 352 29.53 -2.48 -6.71
N VAL A 353 29.68 -1.95 -5.48
CA VAL A 353 30.22 -0.62 -5.14
C VAL A 353 31.64 -0.79 -4.62
#